data_AF-A0A3N5Q1R2-F1
#
_entry.id   AF-A0A3N5Q1R2-F1
#
_cell.length_a   1.000
_cell.length_b   1.000
_cell.length_c   1.000
_cell.angle_alpha   90.00
_cell.angle_beta   90.00
_cell.angle_gamma   90.00
#
_symmetry.space_group_name_H-M   'P 1'
#
loop_
_entity.id
_entity.type
_entity.pdbx_description
1 polymer ?
#
loop_
_entity_poly.entity_id
_entity_poly.type
_entity_poly.pdbx_seq_one_letter_code
_entity_poly.pdbx_strand_id
1 'polypeptide(L)'
;MGADRVQVLEKLYEQGQSSDLVDLALEKLFAYELDASQQQLRQLEQDLAEFERQYGLSSAQFYHKFQSGEMGDTMDYVEWASLYQMAERLRERVDLLIQGSL
;
A
#
# COMPACT_ATOMS: atom_id res chain seq x y z
N MET A 1 -19.99 -11.27 6.43
CA MET A 1 -19.81 -12.44 5.52
C MET A 1 -18.34 -12.79 5.26
N GLY A 2 -17.48 -11.86 4.81
CA GLY A 2 -16.04 -12.16 4.61
C GLY A 2 -15.26 -12.31 5.92
N ALA A 3 -15.40 -11.35 6.84
CA ALA A 3 -14.74 -11.38 8.15
C ALA A 3 -15.10 -12.64 8.97
N ASP A 4 -16.36 -13.09 8.89
CA ASP A 4 -16.83 -14.28 9.60
C ASP A 4 -16.09 -15.56 9.15
N ARG A 5 -15.73 -15.65 7.86
CA ARG A 5 -14.97 -16.79 7.32
C ARG A 5 -13.51 -16.77 7.79
N VAL A 6 -12.90 -15.60 7.88
CA VAL A 6 -11.53 -15.43 8.40
C VAL A 6 -11.47 -15.83 9.88
N GLN A 7 -12.47 -15.42 10.68
CA GLN A 7 -12.56 -15.84 12.09
C GLN A 7 -12.74 -17.36 12.28
N VAL A 8 -13.41 -18.03 11.35
CA VAL A 8 -13.50 -19.50 11.40
C VAL A 8 -12.14 -20.14 11.12
N LEU A 9 -11.42 -19.65 10.10
CA LEU A 9 -10.06 -20.13 9.81
C LEU A 9 -9.12 -19.91 11.00
N GLU A 10 -9.15 -18.72 11.61
CA GLU A 10 -8.39 -18.38 12.80
C GLU A 10 -8.65 -19.40 13.95
N LYS A 11 -9.91 -19.69 14.24
CA LYS A 11 -10.27 -20.70 15.25
C LYS A 11 -9.78 -22.11 14.91
N LEU A 12 -9.78 -22.49 13.63
CA LEU A 12 -9.26 -23.79 13.21
C LEU A 12 -7.74 -23.86 13.39
N TYR A 13 -7.01 -22.78 13.13
CA TYR A 13 -5.58 -22.65 13.44
C TYR A 13 -5.31 -22.79 14.94
N GLU A 14 -6.05 -22.06 15.78
CA GLU A 14 -5.91 -22.11 17.25
C GLU A 14 -6.14 -23.52 17.81
N GLN A 15 -7.02 -24.30 17.18
CA GLN A 15 -7.34 -25.67 17.59
C GLN A 15 -6.40 -26.73 16.99
N GLY A 16 -5.40 -26.33 16.21
CA GLY A 16 -4.48 -27.24 15.52
C GLY A 16 -5.15 -28.08 14.42
N GLN A 17 -6.29 -27.61 13.91
CA GLN A 17 -7.09 -28.28 12.88
C GLN A 17 -6.92 -27.66 11.48
N SER A 18 -5.91 -26.80 11.29
CA SER A 18 -5.55 -26.32 9.96
C SER A 18 -5.00 -27.46 9.10
N SER A 19 -5.14 -27.31 7.79
CA SER A 19 -4.58 -28.20 6.79
C SER A 19 -3.48 -27.47 6.01
N ASP A 20 -2.43 -28.19 5.64
CA ASP A 20 -1.34 -27.69 4.77
C ASP A 20 -1.85 -27.00 3.49
N LEU A 21 -3.03 -27.40 2.99
CA LEU A 21 -3.66 -26.75 1.84
C LEU A 21 -4.09 -25.31 2.14
N VAL A 22 -4.59 -25.06 3.35
CA VAL A 22 -4.99 -23.72 3.81
C VAL A 22 -3.74 -22.85 3.97
N ASP A 23 -2.67 -23.37 4.57
CA ASP A 23 -1.38 -22.67 4.68
C ASP A 23 -0.86 -22.25 3.31
N LEU A 24 -0.76 -23.19 2.38
CA LEU A 24 -0.30 -22.93 1.01
C LEU A 24 -1.20 -21.93 0.27
N ALA A 25 -2.51 -21.96 0.52
CA ALA A 25 -3.46 -21.04 -0.10
C ALA A 25 -3.30 -19.62 0.45
N LEU A 26 -3.08 -19.46 1.76
CA LEU A 26 -2.82 -18.17 2.40
C LEU A 26 -1.49 -17.59 1.92
N GLU A 27 -0.42 -18.37 1.90
CA GLU A 27 0.89 -17.94 1.39
C GLU A 27 0.79 -17.41 -0.05
N LYS A 28 0.12 -18.15 -0.93
CA LYS A 28 -0.07 -17.73 -2.33
C LYS A 28 -0.91 -16.47 -2.44
N LEU A 29 -1.94 -16.34 -1.61
CA LEU A 29 -2.80 -15.16 -1.59
C LEU A 29 -2.01 -13.92 -1.15
N PHE A 30 -1.25 -14.02 -0.06
CA PHE A 30 -0.40 -12.92 0.41
C PHE A 30 0.66 -12.55 -0.63
N ALA A 31 1.34 -13.54 -1.22
CA ALA A 31 2.33 -13.29 -2.26
C ALA A 31 1.74 -12.57 -3.48
N TYR A 32 0.55 -12.98 -3.93
CA TYR A 32 -0.15 -12.33 -5.03
C TYR A 32 -0.54 -10.88 -4.70
N GLU A 33 -1.15 -10.66 -3.54
CA GLU A 33 -1.57 -9.32 -3.10
C GLU A 33 -0.37 -8.38 -2.89
N LEU A 34 0.75 -8.92 -2.40
CA LEU A 34 1.99 -8.19 -2.20
C LEU A 34 2.60 -7.77 -3.54
N ASP A 35 2.74 -8.69 -4.49
CA ASP A 35 3.31 -8.39 -5.81
C ASP A 35 2.47 -7.34 -6.55
N ALA A 36 1.15 -7.50 -6.55
CA ALA A 36 0.23 -6.53 -7.15
C ALA A 36 0.37 -5.14 -6.51
N SER A 37 0.37 -5.07 -5.17
CA SER A 37 0.50 -3.80 -4.44
C SER A 37 1.86 -3.14 -4.68
N GLN A 38 2.95 -3.91 -4.71
CA GLN A 38 4.28 -3.42 -5.02
C GLN A 38 4.41 -2.94 -6.46
N GLN A 39 3.78 -3.61 -7.42
CA GLN A 39 3.77 -3.16 -8.81
C GLN A 39 3.07 -1.80 -8.96
N GLN A 40 1.91 -1.63 -8.31
CA GLN A 40 1.20 -0.35 -8.30
C GLN A 40 2.01 0.74 -7.61
N LEU A 41 2.64 0.44 -6.48
CA LEU A 41 3.50 1.38 -5.76
C LEU A 41 4.67 1.84 -6.63
N ARG A 42 5.35 0.91 -7.31
CA ARG A 42 6.45 1.25 -8.24
C ARG A 42 6.01 2.20 -9.35
N GLN A 43 4.80 2.03 -9.89
CA GLN A 43 4.28 2.94 -10.91
C GLN A 43 4.07 4.34 -10.33
N LEU A 44 3.42 4.45 -9.18
CA LEU A 44 3.23 5.76 -8.52
C LEU A 44 4.56 6.42 -8.16
N GLU A 45 5.55 5.65 -7.72
CA GLU A 45 6.89 6.19 -7.40
C GLU A 45 7.61 6.72 -8.65
N GLN A 46 7.38 6.13 -9.82
CA GLN A 46 7.89 6.66 -11.09
C GLN A 46 7.19 7.97 -11.45
N ASP A 47 5.86 8.03 -11.34
CA ASP A 47 5.09 9.24 -11.62
C ASP A 47 5.50 10.37 -10.67
N LEU A 48 5.65 10.07 -9.37
CA LEU A 48 6.15 11.02 -8.36
C LEU A 48 7.56 11.53 -8.70
N ALA A 49 8.46 10.67 -9.18
CA ALA A 49 9.81 11.07 -9.56
C ALA A 49 9.84 12.07 -10.73
N GLU A 50 8.80 12.10 -11.58
CA GLU A 50 8.65 13.13 -12.61
C GLU A 50 8.37 14.50 -12.00
N PHE A 51 7.43 14.59 -11.06
CA PHE A 51 7.16 15.80 -10.31
C PHE A 51 8.38 16.25 -9.50
N GLU A 52 9.03 15.33 -8.79
CA GLU A 52 10.22 15.65 -7.99
C GLU A 52 11.35 16.25 -8.83
N ARG A 53 11.56 15.74 -10.05
CA ARG A 53 12.54 16.30 -10.99
C ARG A 53 12.08 17.65 -11.56
N GLN A 54 10.79 17.80 -11.87
CA GLN A 54 10.23 19.03 -12.44
C GLN A 54 10.32 20.21 -11.45
N TYR A 55 10.01 19.97 -10.18
CA TYR A 55 9.95 21.02 -9.16
C TYR A 55 11.16 21.07 -8.23
N GLY A 56 12.08 20.09 -8.31
CA GLY A 56 13.30 20.04 -7.50
C GLY A 56 13.04 19.83 -6.01
N LEU A 57 11.91 19.21 -5.64
CA LEU A 57 11.46 19.00 -4.28
C LEU A 57 11.03 17.55 -4.12
N SER A 58 11.40 16.87 -3.02
CA SER A 58 10.89 15.53 -2.77
C SER A 58 9.38 15.54 -2.52
N SER A 59 8.67 14.48 -2.88
CA SER A 59 7.21 14.41 -2.72
C SER A 59 6.77 14.54 -1.27
N ALA A 60 7.57 14.02 -0.33
CA ALA A 60 7.30 14.18 1.11
C ALA A 60 7.40 15.65 1.57
N GLN A 61 8.42 16.38 1.12
CA GLN A 61 8.56 17.81 1.43
C GLN A 61 7.47 18.64 0.76
N PHE A 62 7.17 18.34 -0.50
CA PHE A 62 6.07 18.95 -1.24
C PHE A 62 4.75 18.76 -0.49
N TYR A 63 4.44 17.52 -0.10
CA TYR A 63 3.19 17.18 0.55
C TYR A 63 3.02 17.89 1.91
N HIS A 64 4.08 17.96 2.71
CA HIS A 64 4.07 18.73 3.96
C HIS A 64 3.75 20.22 3.71
N LYS A 65 4.34 20.83 2.70
CA LYS A 65 4.08 22.24 2.33
C LYS A 65 2.68 22.45 1.76
N PHE A 66 2.19 21.49 0.98
CA PHE A 66 0.84 21.51 0.43
C PHE A 66 -0.20 21.46 1.56
N GLN A 67 -0.01 20.57 2.54
CA GLN A 67 -0.89 20.46 3.71
C GLN A 67 -0.85 21.68 4.63
N SER A 68 0.28 22.39 4.72
CA SER A 68 0.38 23.62 5.52
C SER A 68 -0.21 24.86 4.81
N GLY A 69 -0.70 24.71 3.57
CA GLY A 69 -1.21 25.83 2.77
C GLY A 69 -0.11 26.76 2.24
N GLU A 70 1.15 26.32 2.28
CA GLU A 70 2.30 27.05 1.72
C GLU A 70 2.39 26.90 0.19
N MET A 71 1.65 25.95 -0.39
CA MET A 71 1.54 25.75 -1.83
C MET A 71 0.18 26.26 -2.34
N GLY A 72 0.14 26.70 -3.59
CA GLY A 72 -1.11 27.03 -4.25
C GLY A 72 -1.91 25.80 -4.69
N ASP A 73 -3.06 26.03 -5.32
CA ASP A 73 -3.95 24.98 -5.82
C ASP A 73 -3.85 24.80 -7.34
N THR A 74 -2.63 24.84 -7.89
CA THR A 74 -2.45 24.52 -9.31
C THR A 74 -2.84 23.05 -9.54
N MET A 75 -3.33 22.76 -10.75
CA MET A 75 -3.73 21.39 -11.12
C MET A 75 -2.62 20.39 -10.85
N ASP A 76 -1.38 20.73 -11.21
CA ASP A 76 -0.19 19.91 -10.98
C ASP A 76 0.05 19.60 -9.49
N TYR A 77 -0.16 20.56 -8.58
CA TYR A 77 0.03 20.34 -7.15
C TYR A 77 -1.06 19.46 -6.55
N VAL A 78 -2.30 19.61 -7.01
CA VAL A 78 -3.41 18.74 -6.57
C VAL A 78 -3.19 17.30 -7.05
N GLU A 79 -2.74 17.13 -8.29
CA GLU A 79 -2.38 15.82 -8.85
C GLU A 79 -1.22 15.19 -8.08
N TRP A 80 -0.12 15.91 -7.89
CA TRP A 80 1.03 15.42 -7.14
C TRP A 80 0.65 15.01 -5.71
N ALA A 81 -0.14 15.81 -5.01
CA ALA A 81 -0.58 15.50 -3.64
C ALA A 81 -1.45 14.23 -3.60
N SER A 82 -2.28 14.02 -4.64
CA SER A 82 -3.13 12.84 -4.77
C SER A 82 -2.30 11.58 -5.02
N LEU A 83 -1.34 11.64 -5.93
CA LEU A 83 -0.41 10.53 -6.22
C LEU A 83 0.40 10.15 -4.97
N TYR A 84 0.90 11.16 -4.23
CA TYR A 84 1.65 10.90 -3.00
C TYR A 84 0.79 10.21 -1.95
N GLN A 85 -0.44 10.67 -1.72
CA GLN A 85 -1.38 10.00 -0.80
C GLN A 85 -1.72 8.57 -1.21
N MET A 86 -1.78 8.30 -2.52
CA MET A 86 -2.01 6.95 -3.03
C MET A 86 -0.80 6.05 -2.77
N ALA A 87 0.42 6.58 -2.99
CA ALA A 87 1.65 5.86 -2.71
C ALA A 87 1.81 5.52 -1.22
N GLU A 88 1.52 6.48 -0.32
CA GLU A 88 1.57 6.23 1.13
C GLU A 88 0.60 5.13 1.57
N ARG A 89 -0.64 5.15 1.07
CA ARG A 89 -1.62 4.09 1.35
C ARG A 89 -1.18 2.72 0.83
N LEU A 90 -0.51 2.68 -0.32
CA LEU A 90 0.06 1.43 -0.84
C LEU A 90 1.26 0.95 -0.03
N ARG A 91 2.12 1.86 0.47
CA ARG A 91 3.21 1.51 1.40
C ARG A 91 2.67 0.89 2.67
N GLU A 92 1.68 1.53 3.31
CA GLU A 92 1.00 0.97 4.49
C GLU A 92 0.41 -0.43 4.22
N ARG A 93 -0.22 -0.62 3.05
CA ARG A 93 -0.74 -1.93 2.64
C ARG A 93 0.37 -2.97 2.46
N VAL A 94 1.46 -2.61 1.78
CA VAL A 94 2.61 -3.49 1.54
C VAL A 94 3.23 -3.90 2.87
N ASP A 95 3.41 -2.98 3.81
CA ASP A 95 3.96 -3.26 5.13
C ASP A 95 3.07 -4.25 5.90
N LEU A 96 1.75 -4.09 5.87
CA LEU A 96 0.80 -5.03 6.47
C LEU A 96 0.88 -6.43 5.84
N LEU A 97 1.00 -6.51 4.51
CA LEU A 97 1.11 -7.79 3.80
C LEU A 97 2.43 -8.51 4.11
N ILE A 98 3.53 -7.78 4.27
CA ILE A 98 4.83 -8.34 4.67
C ILE A 98 4.75 -8.91 6.08
N GLN A 99 4.12 -8.19 7.02
CA GLN A 99 3.93 -8.67 8.40
C GLN A 99 3.09 -9.95 8.46
N GLY A 100 2.09 -10.09 7.60
CA GLY A 100 1.25 -11.29 7.52
C GLY A 100 1.90 -12.48 6.78
N SER A 101 3.07 -12.29 6.17
CA SER A 101 3.81 -13.32 5.43
C SER A 101 5.04 -13.87 6.19
N LEU A 102 5.30 -13.38 7.41
CA LEU A 102 6.40 -13.78 8.29
C LEU A 102 5.90 -14.74 9.39
#